data_AF-A0A960XPZ3-F1
#
_entry.id   AF-A0A960XPZ3-F1
#
_cell.length_a   1.000
_cell.length_b   1.000
_cell.length_c   1.000
_cell.angle_alpha   90.00
_cell.angle_beta   90.00
_cell.angle_gamma   90.00
#
_symmetry.space_group_name_H-M   'P 1'
#
loop_
_entity.id
_entity.type
_entity.pdbx_description
1 polymer ?
#
loop_
_entity_poly.entity_id
_entity_poly.type
_entity_poly.pdbx_seq_one_letter_code
_entity_poly.pdbx_strand_id
1 'polypeptide(L)'
;MIRCLPASLAALWMVSAAAFATDPQPEEWVFLDNGQLRVGLNRSAGGAIGWFSESRGSANLLNHYDKGRYLQQSWYGRVDGSDWNGKAWRWNPVQAGGWRGEKSELLAYESGPNRLHTRTRPRHWASGALLSDVEFEQTVVFVEDRLIRIRFHMRYKSAETHPEHDQELPACFVDPALDTLVLYDGETPWTGAPLSRSTPGWPNETRAMTEHWAAWIDPTSGRGIGLCVPAAERLTCYRFGKMGAPGSCSYLAPIRRMAIGPDFDFEYDVFLTLGTPEEMRERFRRVIGQG
;
A
#
# COMPACT_ATOMS: atom_id res chain seq x y z
N MET A 1 33.79 22.55 68.83
CA MET A 1 33.65 21.25 68.14
C MET A 1 32.21 20.80 68.27
N ILE A 2 31.69 20.16 67.22
CA ILE A 2 30.31 19.68 67.02
C ILE A 2 29.33 20.76 66.51
N ARG A 3 29.17 20.71 65.18
CA ARG A 3 28.06 21.25 64.38
C ARG A 3 26.84 20.34 64.53
N CYS A 4 25.63 20.91 64.52
CA CYS A 4 24.42 20.24 64.02
C CYS A 4 23.54 21.27 63.30
N LEU A 5 23.15 20.95 62.07
CA LEU A 5 22.43 21.78 61.11
C LEU A 5 20.92 21.90 61.45
N PRO A 6 20.22 22.95 61.00
CA PRO A 6 18.80 22.88 60.72
C PRO A 6 18.55 22.36 59.29
N ALA A 7 17.67 21.37 59.19
CA ALA A 7 17.18 20.83 57.92
C ALA A 7 16.38 21.90 57.16
N SER A 8 16.82 22.22 55.94
CA SER A 8 16.05 23.04 55.00
C SER A 8 15.26 22.11 54.08
N LEU A 9 13.93 22.16 54.14
CA LEU A 9 13.06 21.54 53.14
C LEU A 9 13.21 22.30 51.81
N ALA A 10 13.83 21.67 50.81
CA ALA A 10 13.76 22.14 49.43
C ALA A 10 12.43 21.65 48.83
N ALA A 11 11.51 22.59 48.55
CA ALA A 11 10.31 22.30 47.78
C ALA A 11 10.71 22.07 46.31
N LEU A 12 10.72 20.81 45.88
CA LEU A 12 10.90 20.43 44.49
C LEU A 12 9.58 20.75 43.74
N TRP A 13 9.56 21.83 42.98
CA TRP A 13 8.50 22.06 41.99
C TRP A 13 8.71 21.10 40.82
N MET A 14 7.97 19.99 40.81
CA MET A 14 7.84 19.15 39.62
C MET A 14 7.06 19.94 38.56
N VAL A 15 7.78 20.51 37.59
CA VAL A 15 7.19 20.93 36.33
C VAL A 15 6.81 19.63 35.60
N SER A 16 5.54 19.25 35.70
CA SER A 16 4.98 18.21 34.87
C SER A 16 5.01 18.70 33.43
N ALA A 17 5.93 18.17 32.63
CA ALA A 17 5.89 18.32 31.19
C ALA A 17 4.67 17.52 30.71
N ALA A 18 3.53 18.21 30.58
CA ALA A 18 2.40 17.67 29.88
C ALA A 18 2.86 17.37 28.45
N ALA A 19 2.99 16.08 28.14
CA ALA A 19 3.14 15.63 26.77
C ALA A 19 1.89 16.11 26.02
N PHE A 20 2.05 17.12 25.16
CA PHE A 20 1.02 17.47 24.20
C PHE A 20 0.83 16.26 23.30
N ALA A 21 -0.20 15.46 23.59
CA ALA A 21 -0.77 14.56 22.61
C ALA A 21 -1.18 15.44 21.44
N THR A 22 -0.43 15.35 20.34
CA THR A 22 -0.84 15.99 19.09
C THR A 22 -2.09 15.28 18.65
N ASP A 23 -3.23 15.98 18.64
CA ASP A 23 -4.44 15.47 18.01
C ASP A 23 -4.08 14.92 16.63
N PRO A 24 -4.58 13.73 16.23
CA PRO A 24 -4.35 13.24 14.89
C PRO A 24 -4.93 14.26 13.91
N GLN A 25 -4.04 14.99 13.24
CA GLN A 25 -4.42 15.93 12.19
C GLN A 25 -5.35 15.20 11.22
N PRO A 26 -6.49 15.82 10.84
CA PRO A 26 -7.48 15.17 9.99
C PRO A 26 -6.84 14.73 8.68
N GLU A 27 -7.30 13.61 8.14
CA GLU A 27 -6.80 13.12 6.87
C GLU A 27 -7.19 14.07 5.75
N GLU A 28 -6.21 14.39 4.90
CA GLU A 28 -6.42 15.26 3.75
C GLU A 28 -6.63 14.42 2.49
N TRP A 29 -7.88 14.27 2.06
CA TRP A 29 -8.24 13.46 0.89
C TRP A 29 -8.43 14.31 -0.37
N VAL A 30 -7.95 13.78 -1.50
CA VAL A 30 -8.31 14.25 -2.85
C VAL A 30 -8.88 13.10 -3.65
N PHE A 31 -9.95 13.35 -4.41
CA PHE A 31 -10.71 12.31 -5.11
C PHE A 31 -10.79 12.56 -6.61
N LEU A 32 -10.71 11.47 -7.39
CA LEU A 32 -11.30 11.40 -8.73
C LEU A 32 -12.58 10.60 -8.66
N ASP A 33 -13.58 11.05 -9.39
CA ASP A 33 -14.88 10.43 -9.48
C ASP A 33 -15.44 10.66 -10.88
N ASN A 34 -15.78 9.59 -11.61
CA ASN A 34 -16.36 9.66 -12.96
C ASN A 34 -17.87 9.34 -12.98
N GLY A 35 -18.53 9.33 -11.83
CA GLY A 35 -19.94 8.95 -11.68
C GLY A 35 -20.18 7.44 -11.57
N GLN A 36 -19.16 6.60 -11.78
CA GLN A 36 -19.23 5.15 -11.60
C GLN A 36 -18.26 4.66 -10.53
N LEU A 37 -17.00 5.06 -10.63
CA LEU A 37 -15.95 4.73 -9.67
C LEU A 37 -15.41 5.99 -9.00
N ARG A 38 -14.95 5.84 -7.77
CA ARG A 38 -14.27 6.87 -6.99
C ARG A 38 -12.97 6.33 -6.40
N VAL A 39 -11.89 7.08 -6.60
CA VAL A 39 -10.56 6.77 -6.04
C VAL A 39 -10.07 7.98 -5.25
N GLY A 40 -9.49 7.73 -4.07
CA GLY A 40 -9.01 8.77 -3.17
C GLY A 40 -7.56 8.57 -2.75
N LEU A 41 -6.80 9.68 -2.81
CA LEU A 41 -5.41 9.76 -2.37
C LEU A 41 -5.34 10.53 -1.04
N ASN A 42 -4.60 9.99 -0.08
CA ASN A 42 -4.41 10.62 1.23
C ASN A 42 -3.15 11.49 1.21
N ARG A 43 -3.32 12.81 1.06
CA ARG A 43 -2.23 13.80 1.04
C ARG A 43 -1.48 13.87 2.37
N SER A 44 -2.15 13.53 3.47
CA SER A 44 -1.52 13.44 4.80
C SER A 44 -0.70 12.15 5.00
N ALA A 45 -0.66 11.27 4.00
CA ALA A 45 0.07 10.00 3.98
C ALA A 45 0.78 9.81 2.63
N GLY A 46 1.64 10.75 2.25
CA GLY A 46 2.46 10.66 1.03
C GLY A 46 1.65 10.50 -0.27
N GLY A 47 0.39 10.92 -0.28
CA GLY A 47 -0.50 10.77 -1.43
C GLY A 47 -0.98 9.34 -1.68
N ALA A 48 -0.70 8.36 -0.82
CA ALA A 48 -1.03 6.96 -1.06
C ALA A 48 -2.54 6.73 -1.32
N ILE A 49 -2.87 5.73 -2.14
CA ILE A 49 -4.26 5.41 -2.50
C ILE A 49 -4.88 4.63 -1.34
N GLY A 50 -5.81 5.27 -0.62
CA GLY A 50 -6.46 4.67 0.55
C GLY A 50 -7.98 4.58 0.43
N TRP A 51 -8.53 5.01 -0.71
CA TRP A 51 -9.95 4.90 -1.00
C TRP A 51 -10.20 4.37 -2.41
N PHE A 52 -11.05 3.35 -2.53
CA PHE A 52 -11.62 2.92 -3.81
C PHE A 52 -13.02 2.36 -3.60
N SER A 53 -13.99 2.91 -4.34
CA SER A 53 -15.42 2.57 -4.18
C SER A 53 -16.21 2.80 -5.48
N GLU A 54 -17.48 2.39 -5.49
CA GLU A 54 -18.47 2.96 -6.38
C GLU A 54 -18.62 4.46 -6.07
N SER A 55 -18.86 5.30 -7.08
CA SER A 55 -18.95 6.77 -6.99
C SER A 55 -19.93 7.26 -5.92
N ARG A 56 -21.13 6.67 -5.92
CA ARG A 56 -22.22 7.01 -4.98
C ARG A 56 -22.33 6.06 -3.80
N GLY A 57 -21.41 5.10 -3.69
CA GLY A 57 -21.32 4.18 -2.55
C GLY A 57 -20.54 4.80 -1.41
N SER A 58 -20.88 4.43 -0.17
CA SER A 58 -20.12 4.82 1.01
C SER A 58 -19.06 3.79 1.44
N ALA A 59 -19.09 2.59 0.86
CA ALA A 59 -18.19 1.51 1.23
C ALA A 59 -16.84 1.64 0.52
N ASN A 60 -15.82 2.07 1.26
CA ASN A 60 -14.42 1.99 0.83
C ASN A 60 -13.96 0.53 0.88
N LEU A 61 -13.41 0.01 -0.22
CA LEU A 61 -12.90 -1.36 -0.28
C LEU A 61 -11.41 -1.48 0.06
N LEU A 62 -10.70 -0.36 0.21
CA LEU A 62 -9.31 -0.34 0.66
C LEU A 62 -9.23 -0.18 2.17
N ASN A 63 -8.26 -0.85 2.79
CA ASN A 63 -7.95 -0.67 4.20
C ASN A 63 -6.82 0.35 4.35
N HIS A 64 -7.06 1.39 5.17
CA HIS A 64 -6.10 2.45 5.48
C HIS A 64 -5.86 2.65 6.98
N TYR A 65 -6.00 1.57 7.77
CA TYR A 65 -5.96 1.64 9.24
C TYR A 65 -4.66 2.22 9.81
N ASP A 66 -3.51 1.93 9.18
CA ASP A 66 -2.21 2.51 9.52
C ASP A 66 -1.41 2.83 8.26
N LYS A 67 -0.19 3.37 8.41
CA LYS A 67 0.66 3.78 7.28
C LYS A 67 1.28 2.61 6.50
N GLY A 68 1.15 1.38 6.98
CA GLY A 68 1.50 0.18 6.22
C GLY A 68 0.37 -0.32 5.32
N ARG A 69 -0.88 0.03 5.62
CA ARG A 69 -2.06 -0.44 4.88
C ARG A 69 -2.58 0.62 3.94
N TYR A 70 -2.32 0.48 2.65
CA TYR A 70 -2.85 1.29 1.54
C TYR A 70 -2.76 0.42 0.26
N LEU A 71 -3.21 0.95 -0.88
CA LEU A 71 -2.67 0.56 -2.18
C LEU A 71 -1.45 1.47 -2.46
N GLN A 72 -0.23 0.95 -2.24
CA GLN A 72 0.96 1.80 -2.14
C GLN A 72 2.29 1.14 -2.52
N GLN A 73 3.26 1.96 -2.91
CA GLN A 73 4.63 1.51 -3.15
C GLN A 73 5.33 1.10 -1.84
N SER A 74 5.96 -0.08 -1.88
CA SER A 74 6.74 -0.68 -0.81
C SER A 74 7.86 -1.50 -1.45
N TRP A 75 9.11 -1.15 -1.17
CA TRP A 75 10.28 -1.80 -1.77
C TRP A 75 11.17 -2.41 -0.71
N TYR A 76 11.97 -3.41 -1.05
CA TYR A 76 12.82 -4.13 -0.12
C TYR A 76 14.25 -4.16 -0.62
N GLY A 77 15.17 -3.95 0.31
CA GLY A 77 16.60 -3.97 0.01
C GLY A 77 17.41 -4.74 1.03
N ARG A 78 18.66 -4.31 1.18
CA ARG A 78 19.64 -4.97 2.07
C ARG A 78 19.22 -4.86 3.53
N VAL A 79 19.68 -5.83 4.34
CA VAL A 79 19.69 -5.68 5.80
C VAL A 79 20.52 -4.45 6.16
N ASP A 80 19.96 -3.58 6.99
CA ASP A 80 20.54 -2.27 7.33
C ASP A 80 20.63 -2.05 8.85
N GLY A 81 20.34 -3.09 9.64
CA GLY A 81 20.36 -3.03 11.10
C GLY A 81 19.14 -2.34 11.72
N SER A 82 18.13 -1.97 10.93
CA SER A 82 16.89 -1.42 11.46
C SER A 82 16.09 -2.47 12.24
N ASP A 83 15.25 -2.01 13.17
CA ASP A 83 14.40 -2.85 14.01
C ASP A 83 12.92 -2.50 13.83
N TRP A 84 12.13 -3.51 13.47
CA TRP A 84 10.67 -3.43 13.43
C TRP A 84 10.10 -4.15 14.65
N ASN A 85 9.96 -3.41 15.75
CA ASN A 85 9.30 -3.87 16.97
C ASN A 85 9.94 -5.15 17.55
N GLY A 86 11.25 -5.12 17.76
CA GLY A 86 12.05 -6.24 18.26
C GLY A 86 12.43 -7.28 17.20
N LYS A 87 12.14 -7.03 15.92
CA LYS A 87 12.51 -7.89 14.80
C LYS A 87 13.50 -7.16 13.91
N ALA A 88 14.65 -7.80 13.67
CA ALA A 88 15.61 -7.32 12.68
C ALA A 88 14.92 -7.11 11.31
N TRP A 89 15.16 -5.95 10.73
CA TRP A 89 14.54 -5.52 9.48
C TRP A 89 15.59 -5.16 8.44
N ARG A 90 15.15 -4.49 7.38
CA ARG A 90 15.94 -4.16 6.20
C ARG A 90 15.47 -2.84 5.62
N TRP A 91 16.24 -2.33 4.67
CA TRP A 91 15.87 -1.17 3.88
C TRP A 91 14.51 -1.38 3.25
N ASN A 92 13.53 -0.54 3.61
CA ASN A 92 12.15 -0.67 3.15
C ASN A 92 11.42 0.68 3.07
N PRO A 93 11.53 1.41 1.94
CA PRO A 93 10.76 2.63 1.72
C PRO A 93 9.27 2.30 1.51
N VAL A 94 8.40 3.01 2.24
CA VAL A 94 6.93 2.87 2.18
C VAL A 94 6.29 4.23 1.91
N GLN A 95 5.38 4.26 0.94
CA GLN A 95 4.84 5.52 0.41
C GLN A 95 4.04 6.31 1.45
N ALA A 96 3.20 5.66 2.25
CA ALA A 96 2.35 6.35 3.21
C ALA A 96 3.09 6.77 4.48
N GLY A 97 4.02 5.96 4.97
CA GLY A 97 4.78 6.28 6.18
C GLY A 97 5.43 5.10 6.90
N GLY A 98 5.92 5.38 8.11
CA GLY A 98 6.56 4.40 9.01
C GLY A 98 5.56 3.69 9.93
N TRP A 99 5.99 2.59 10.55
CA TRP A 99 5.09 1.72 11.33
C TRP A 99 4.56 2.35 12.62
N ARG A 100 5.18 3.42 13.12
CA ARG A 100 4.72 4.17 14.31
C ARG A 100 3.85 5.37 13.92
N GLY A 101 3.45 5.47 12.65
CA GLY A 101 2.56 6.50 12.16
C GLY A 101 3.27 7.75 11.63
N GLU A 102 4.60 7.75 11.54
CA GLU A 102 5.34 8.84 10.90
C GLU A 102 4.89 8.98 9.44
N LYS A 103 4.49 10.18 9.02
CA LYS A 103 3.91 10.43 7.69
C LYS A 103 5.00 10.70 6.65
N SER A 104 4.97 10.01 5.52
CA SER A 104 5.83 10.37 4.37
C SER A 104 5.54 11.78 3.86
N GLU A 105 6.54 12.40 3.25
CA GLU A 105 6.46 13.79 2.81
C GLU A 105 5.92 13.86 1.38
N LEU A 106 4.80 14.55 1.19
CA LEU A 106 4.26 14.86 -0.12
C LEU A 106 5.03 16.05 -0.70
N LEU A 107 5.82 15.80 -1.75
CA LEU A 107 6.66 16.81 -2.40
C LEU A 107 5.86 17.65 -3.39
N ALA A 108 4.94 17.02 -4.12
CA ALA A 108 4.07 17.68 -5.08
C ALA A 108 2.76 16.90 -5.23
N TYR A 109 1.69 17.60 -5.58
CA TYR A 109 0.47 16.98 -6.08
C TYR A 109 -0.17 17.84 -7.17
N GLU A 110 -0.84 17.17 -8.11
CA GLU A 110 -1.63 17.80 -9.14
C GLU A 110 -2.98 17.09 -9.25
N SER A 111 -4.04 17.87 -9.42
CA SER A 111 -5.40 17.36 -9.62
C SER A 111 -6.01 18.01 -10.85
N GLY A 112 -6.66 17.20 -11.68
CA GLY A 112 -7.43 17.62 -12.85
C GLY A 112 -8.66 16.76 -13.05
N PRO A 113 -9.46 17.00 -14.11
CA PRO A 113 -10.75 16.35 -14.31
C PRO A 113 -10.70 14.81 -14.40
N ASN A 114 -9.61 14.26 -14.93
CA ASN A 114 -9.40 12.81 -15.09
C ASN A 114 -7.99 12.37 -14.65
N ARG A 115 -7.34 13.13 -13.77
CA ARG A 115 -5.95 12.84 -13.36
C ARG A 115 -5.68 13.30 -11.94
N LEU A 116 -5.07 12.40 -11.17
CA LEU A 116 -4.34 12.74 -9.95
C LEU A 116 -2.89 12.32 -10.12
N HIS A 117 -2.00 13.16 -9.63
CA HIS A 117 -0.58 12.88 -9.63
C HIS A 117 0.02 13.31 -8.30
N THR A 118 0.96 12.51 -7.78
CA THR A 118 1.70 12.85 -6.55
C THR A 118 3.15 12.44 -6.68
N ARG A 119 4.03 13.27 -6.10
CA ARG A 119 5.44 12.95 -5.86
C ARG A 119 5.70 12.93 -4.36
N THR A 120 6.43 11.94 -3.89
CA THR A 120 6.53 11.61 -2.46
C THR A 120 7.96 11.24 -2.12
N ARG A 121 8.47 11.80 -1.02
CA ARG A 121 9.65 11.29 -0.33
C ARG A 121 9.17 10.29 0.72
N PRO A 122 9.42 8.98 0.54
CA PRO A 122 8.89 7.97 1.42
C PRO A 122 9.65 7.92 2.75
N ARG A 123 9.08 7.19 3.70
CA ARG A 123 9.78 6.81 4.93
C ARG A 123 10.28 5.39 4.86
N HIS A 124 11.39 5.17 5.53
CA HIS A 124 11.81 3.84 5.92
C HIS A 124 10.79 3.25 6.92
N TRP A 125 10.24 2.07 6.61
CA TRP A 125 9.20 1.43 7.42
C TRP A 125 9.57 1.34 8.89
N ALA A 126 10.67 0.65 9.21
CA ALA A 126 11.09 0.33 10.57
C ALA A 126 11.62 1.53 11.39
N SER A 127 12.58 2.28 10.83
CA SER A 127 13.19 3.42 11.51
C SER A 127 12.32 4.68 11.50
N GLY A 128 11.39 4.82 10.55
CA GLY A 128 10.59 6.03 10.35
C GLY A 128 11.38 7.18 9.72
N ALA A 129 12.65 6.99 9.35
CA ALA A 129 13.46 8.03 8.72
C ALA A 129 12.93 8.39 7.32
N LEU A 130 12.99 9.66 6.93
CA LEU A 130 12.78 10.04 5.53
C LEU A 130 13.97 9.55 4.70
N LEU A 131 13.69 9.00 3.52
CA LEU A 131 14.71 8.50 2.61
C LEU A 131 14.93 9.53 1.49
N SER A 132 15.95 10.36 1.64
CA SER A 132 16.23 11.47 0.70
C SER A 132 16.73 11.03 -0.66
N ASP A 133 17.21 9.78 -0.75
CA ASP A 133 17.67 9.10 -1.96
C ASP A 133 16.53 8.38 -2.70
N VAL A 134 15.32 8.31 -2.14
CA VAL A 134 14.15 7.69 -2.79
C VAL A 134 13.10 8.75 -3.13
N GLU A 135 12.56 8.66 -4.33
CA GLU A 135 11.37 9.38 -4.74
C GLU A 135 10.35 8.41 -5.36
N PHE A 136 9.11 8.52 -4.92
CA PHE A 136 7.97 7.82 -5.47
C PHE A 136 7.09 8.80 -6.24
N GLU A 137 6.72 8.45 -7.46
CA GLU A 137 5.63 9.11 -8.17
C GLU A 137 4.49 8.15 -8.43
N GLN A 138 3.27 8.69 -8.51
CA GLN A 138 2.14 7.96 -9.07
C GLN A 138 1.25 8.88 -9.89
N THR A 139 0.63 8.33 -10.93
CA THR A 139 -0.40 9.00 -11.71
C THR A 139 -1.61 8.10 -11.84
N VAL A 140 -2.78 8.57 -11.42
CA VAL A 140 -4.06 7.87 -11.49
C VAL A 140 -4.94 8.53 -12.54
N VAL A 141 -5.47 7.75 -13.48
CA VAL A 141 -6.40 8.20 -14.53
C VAL A 141 -7.50 7.17 -14.75
N PHE A 142 -8.72 7.59 -15.11
CA PHE A 142 -9.70 6.68 -15.69
C PHE A 142 -9.30 6.39 -17.15
N VAL A 143 -9.16 5.12 -17.49
CA VAL A 143 -8.94 4.66 -18.87
C VAL A 143 -10.23 4.11 -19.48
N GLU A 144 -11.18 3.71 -18.65
CA GLU A 144 -12.56 3.40 -19.02
C GLU A 144 -13.49 3.78 -17.86
N ASP A 145 -14.80 3.79 -18.12
CA ASP A 145 -15.87 4.02 -17.14
C ASP A 145 -15.69 3.28 -15.82
N ARG A 146 -15.24 2.03 -15.88
CA ARG A 146 -15.04 1.18 -14.70
C ARG A 146 -13.61 0.66 -14.59
N LEU A 147 -12.63 1.40 -15.09
CA LEU A 147 -11.22 0.99 -15.03
C LEU A 147 -10.31 2.19 -14.82
N ILE A 148 -9.53 2.15 -13.73
CA ILE A 148 -8.44 3.12 -13.54
C ILE A 148 -7.11 2.47 -13.91
N ARG A 149 -6.20 3.30 -14.43
CA ARG A 149 -4.78 2.99 -14.55
C ARG A 149 -4.01 3.83 -13.55
N ILE A 150 -3.12 3.18 -12.83
CA ILE A 150 -2.18 3.78 -11.89
C ILE A 150 -0.79 3.50 -12.45
N ARG A 151 -0.08 4.54 -12.85
CA ARG A 151 1.34 4.43 -13.19
C ARG A 151 2.16 4.76 -11.96
N PHE A 152 2.89 3.81 -11.42
CA PHE A 152 3.86 4.03 -10.36
C PHE A 152 5.25 4.23 -10.95
N HIS A 153 6.04 5.09 -10.32
CA HIS A 153 7.44 5.31 -10.61
C HIS A 153 8.23 5.31 -9.30
N MET A 154 9.28 4.49 -9.24
CA MET A 154 10.27 4.53 -8.18
C MET A 154 11.60 5.02 -8.76
N ARG A 155 12.17 6.06 -8.14
CA ARG A 155 13.54 6.52 -8.41
C ARG A 155 14.38 6.42 -7.15
N TYR A 156 15.56 5.85 -7.30
CA TYR A 156 16.55 5.68 -6.25
C TYR A 156 17.87 6.30 -6.68
N LYS A 157 18.21 7.45 -6.11
CA LYS A 157 19.40 8.25 -6.45
C LYS A 157 20.49 8.02 -5.42
N SER A 158 21.17 6.89 -5.54
CA SER A 158 22.26 6.48 -4.67
C SER A 158 23.27 5.65 -5.44
N ALA A 159 24.52 5.64 -4.95
CA ALA A 159 25.57 4.73 -5.43
C ALA A 159 25.49 3.33 -4.78
N GLU A 160 24.64 3.19 -3.77
CA GLU A 160 24.45 1.96 -3.03
C GLU A 160 23.67 0.91 -3.85
N THR A 161 23.86 -0.37 -3.51
CA THR A 161 23.12 -1.47 -4.12
C THR A 161 22.34 -2.24 -3.06
N HIS A 162 21.16 -2.70 -3.45
CA HIS A 162 20.36 -3.65 -2.71
C HIS A 162 20.27 -4.98 -3.46
N PRO A 163 20.49 -6.12 -2.77
CA PRO A 163 20.45 -7.43 -3.39
C PRO A 163 19.06 -7.77 -3.92
N GLU A 164 18.99 -8.79 -4.76
CA GLU A 164 17.73 -9.30 -5.29
C GLU A 164 16.75 -9.69 -4.17
N HIS A 165 15.52 -9.18 -4.28
CA HIS A 165 14.41 -9.48 -3.38
C HIS A 165 13.09 -9.49 -4.14
N ASP A 166 12.06 -10.11 -3.56
CA ASP A 166 10.69 -9.93 -4.04
C ASP A 166 10.26 -8.48 -3.72
N GLN A 167 9.98 -7.70 -4.77
CA GLN A 167 9.48 -6.33 -4.68
C GLN A 167 7.96 -6.32 -4.85
N GLU A 168 7.25 -5.52 -4.04
CA GLU A 168 5.79 -5.40 -4.09
C GLU A 168 5.36 -4.36 -5.12
N LEU A 169 4.56 -4.78 -6.10
CA LEU A 169 4.15 -3.97 -7.24
C LEU A 169 2.62 -3.86 -7.37
N PRO A 170 1.91 -3.09 -6.54
CA PRO A 170 2.23 -2.55 -5.21
C PRO A 170 1.76 -3.48 -4.07
N ALA A 171 1.95 -3.05 -2.83
CA ALA A 171 1.18 -3.56 -1.70
C ALA A 171 -0.28 -3.12 -1.82
N CYS A 172 -1.23 -4.04 -1.62
CA CYS A 172 -2.67 -3.75 -1.65
C CYS A 172 -3.36 -4.36 -0.42
N PHE A 173 -3.84 -3.48 0.45
CA PHE A 173 -4.65 -3.84 1.61
C PHE A 173 -6.11 -3.50 1.38
N VAL A 174 -6.98 -4.48 1.58
CA VAL A 174 -8.43 -4.35 1.33
C VAL A 174 -9.23 -4.62 2.60
N ASP A 175 -10.48 -4.17 2.59
CA ASP A 175 -11.44 -4.42 3.66
C ASP A 175 -11.54 -5.94 3.96
N PRO A 176 -11.52 -6.35 5.25
CA PRO A 176 -11.49 -7.77 5.60
C PRO A 176 -12.76 -8.54 5.19
N ALA A 177 -13.86 -7.85 4.88
CA ALA A 177 -15.09 -8.45 4.36
C ALA A 177 -14.88 -9.10 2.97
N LEU A 178 -13.87 -8.67 2.21
CA LEU A 178 -13.49 -9.31 0.95
C LEU A 178 -12.53 -10.47 1.26
N ASP A 179 -13.08 -11.65 1.53
CA ASP A 179 -12.33 -12.78 2.12
C ASP A 179 -11.91 -13.90 1.16
N THR A 180 -12.34 -13.80 -0.09
CA THR A 180 -12.08 -14.81 -1.09
C THR A 180 -11.13 -14.24 -2.14
N LEU A 181 -9.90 -14.76 -2.17
CA LEU A 181 -8.91 -14.48 -3.21
C LEU A 181 -9.30 -15.24 -4.47
N VAL A 182 -9.36 -14.53 -5.60
CA VAL A 182 -9.64 -15.06 -6.93
C VAL A 182 -8.53 -14.71 -7.89
N LEU A 183 -8.05 -15.70 -8.65
CA LEU A 183 -7.01 -15.52 -9.67
C LEU A 183 -7.06 -16.67 -10.69
N TYR A 184 -6.29 -16.53 -11.75
CA TYR A 184 -5.95 -17.66 -12.63
C TYR A 184 -4.49 -18.06 -12.43
N ASP A 185 -4.26 -19.33 -12.09
CA ASP A 185 -2.96 -19.95 -11.83
C ASP A 185 -2.66 -21.14 -12.76
N GLY A 186 -3.48 -21.33 -13.82
CA GLY A 186 -3.30 -22.39 -14.80
C GLY A 186 -2.27 -22.05 -15.89
N GLU A 187 -2.01 -23.02 -16.76
CA GLU A 187 -0.96 -22.93 -17.79
C GLU A 187 -1.44 -22.34 -19.13
N THR A 188 -2.74 -22.07 -19.27
CA THR A 188 -3.36 -21.61 -20.53
C THR A 188 -4.11 -20.28 -20.31
N PRO A 189 -3.39 -19.18 -20.07
CA PRO A 189 -3.98 -17.89 -19.73
C PRO A 189 -4.87 -17.38 -20.87
N TRP A 190 -5.90 -16.62 -20.50
CA TRP A 190 -6.84 -15.95 -21.41
C TRP A 190 -7.69 -16.86 -22.30
N THR A 191 -7.82 -18.14 -21.94
CA THR A 191 -8.68 -19.11 -22.65
C THR A 191 -10.10 -19.20 -22.07
N GLY A 192 -10.38 -18.48 -20.98
CA GLY A 192 -11.63 -18.62 -20.23
C GLY A 192 -11.67 -19.83 -19.30
N ALA A 193 -10.55 -20.53 -19.12
CA ALA A 193 -10.44 -21.63 -18.15
C ALA A 193 -10.81 -21.19 -16.71
N PRO A 194 -11.27 -22.12 -15.84
CA PRO A 194 -11.79 -21.78 -14.52
C PRO A 194 -10.82 -20.99 -13.64
N LEU A 195 -11.37 -20.08 -12.83
CA LEU A 195 -10.62 -19.30 -11.84
C LEU A 195 -10.49 -20.07 -10.52
N SER A 196 -9.31 -20.00 -9.93
CA SER A 196 -9.00 -20.52 -8.60
C SER A 196 -9.55 -19.57 -7.53
N ARG A 197 -10.09 -20.15 -6.45
CA ARG A 197 -10.66 -19.43 -5.31
C ARG A 197 -10.09 -19.98 -4.01
N SER A 198 -9.66 -19.12 -3.11
CA SER A 198 -9.14 -19.53 -1.81
C SER A 198 -9.32 -18.46 -0.74
N THR A 199 -9.22 -18.84 0.52
CA THR A 199 -9.15 -17.91 1.67
C THR A 199 -7.75 -18.05 2.29
N PRO A 200 -6.77 -17.25 1.84
CA PRO A 200 -5.42 -17.26 2.40
C PRO A 200 -5.38 -17.11 3.92
N GLY A 201 -4.46 -17.84 4.55
CA GLY A 201 -4.20 -17.78 5.99
C GLY A 201 -3.18 -16.72 6.39
N TRP A 202 -2.61 -16.91 7.57
CA TRP A 202 -1.43 -16.21 8.07
C TRP A 202 -0.36 -17.25 8.41
N PRO A 203 0.94 -17.03 8.10
CA PRO A 203 1.53 -15.83 7.49
C PRO A 203 1.37 -15.83 5.95
N ASN A 204 2.13 -14.97 5.27
CA ASN A 204 2.15 -14.84 3.82
C ASN A 204 2.24 -16.18 3.08
N GLU A 205 1.39 -16.31 2.07
CA GLU A 205 1.45 -17.34 1.07
C GLU A 205 1.85 -16.76 -0.29
N THR A 206 2.50 -17.55 -1.13
CA THR A 206 2.80 -17.20 -2.53
C THR A 206 1.84 -17.91 -3.46
N ARG A 207 1.40 -17.23 -4.53
CA ARG A 207 0.61 -17.80 -5.62
C ARG A 207 1.17 -17.43 -6.98
N ALA A 208 1.00 -18.31 -7.95
CA ALA A 208 1.09 -17.96 -9.36
C ALA A 208 -0.13 -17.14 -9.76
N MET A 209 0.03 -16.29 -10.77
CA MET A 209 -0.98 -15.39 -11.29
C MET A 209 -0.71 -15.21 -12.79
N THR A 210 -0.99 -16.25 -13.57
CA THR A 210 -0.54 -16.38 -14.97
C THR A 210 -1.32 -15.49 -15.95
N GLU A 211 -2.42 -14.88 -15.49
CA GLU A 211 -3.09 -13.78 -16.20
C GLU A 211 -2.73 -12.40 -15.63
N HIS A 212 -1.72 -12.31 -14.75
CA HIS A 212 -1.23 -11.06 -14.17
C HIS A 212 -2.27 -10.26 -13.37
N TRP A 213 -3.39 -10.88 -12.97
CA TRP A 213 -4.41 -10.24 -12.13
C TRP A 213 -4.92 -11.15 -11.02
N ALA A 214 -5.32 -10.51 -9.92
CA ALA A 214 -5.99 -11.17 -8.80
C ALA A 214 -7.04 -10.22 -8.21
N ALA A 215 -8.00 -10.78 -7.46
CA ALA A 215 -9.06 -10.04 -6.83
C ALA A 215 -9.38 -10.57 -5.43
N TRP A 216 -9.89 -9.68 -4.59
CA TRP A 216 -10.57 -10.05 -3.34
C TRP A 216 -12.06 -9.80 -3.53
N ILE A 217 -12.90 -10.81 -3.28
CA ILE A 217 -14.35 -10.72 -3.40
C ILE A 217 -15.04 -11.01 -2.07
N ASP A 218 -16.18 -10.36 -1.86
CA ASP A 218 -17.16 -10.77 -0.85
C ASP A 218 -17.90 -12.02 -1.37
N PRO A 219 -17.86 -13.15 -0.64
CA PRO A 219 -18.47 -14.39 -1.07
C PRO A 219 -20.00 -14.32 -1.11
N THR A 220 -20.61 -13.35 -0.42
CA THR A 220 -22.07 -13.17 -0.39
C THR A 220 -22.58 -12.50 -1.66
N SER A 221 -21.99 -11.35 -2.03
CA SER A 221 -22.37 -10.62 -3.24
C SER A 221 -21.69 -11.14 -4.51
N GLY A 222 -20.59 -11.88 -4.38
CA GLY A 222 -19.74 -12.29 -5.51
C GLY A 222 -18.98 -11.13 -6.16
N ARG A 223 -18.94 -9.96 -5.50
CA ARG A 223 -18.32 -8.73 -6.01
C ARG A 223 -17.15 -8.30 -5.14
N GLY A 224 -16.24 -7.53 -5.71
CA GLY A 224 -15.13 -6.98 -4.94
C GLY A 224 -14.21 -6.08 -5.75
N ILE A 225 -12.92 -6.15 -5.44
CA ILE A 225 -11.85 -5.34 -6.03
C ILE A 225 -10.81 -6.24 -6.69
N GLY A 226 -10.44 -5.90 -7.92
CA GLY A 226 -9.40 -6.59 -8.69
C GLY A 226 -8.30 -5.63 -9.08
N LEU A 227 -7.06 -6.12 -9.08
CA LEU A 227 -5.92 -5.44 -9.68
C LEU A 227 -5.20 -6.34 -10.69
N CYS A 228 -4.70 -5.70 -11.73
CA CYS A 228 -3.93 -6.32 -12.79
C CYS A 228 -2.60 -5.58 -12.95
N VAL A 229 -1.49 -6.32 -12.93
CA VAL A 229 -0.13 -5.79 -12.94
C VAL A 229 0.69 -6.59 -13.96
N PRO A 230 0.80 -6.12 -15.22
CA PRO A 230 1.52 -6.83 -16.27
C PRO A 230 2.97 -7.16 -15.93
N ALA A 231 3.59 -6.39 -15.04
CA ALA A 231 4.97 -6.57 -14.61
C ALA A 231 5.16 -7.74 -13.60
N ALA A 232 4.10 -8.45 -13.19
CA ALA A 232 4.17 -9.49 -12.17
C ALA A 232 3.40 -10.77 -12.59
N GLU A 233 4.01 -11.93 -12.36
CA GLU A 233 3.43 -13.26 -12.65
C GLU A 233 3.09 -14.05 -11.37
N ARG A 234 3.48 -13.51 -10.22
CA ARG A 234 3.26 -14.08 -8.90
C ARG A 234 2.73 -13.01 -7.97
N LEU A 235 2.14 -13.45 -6.88
CA LEU A 235 1.76 -12.57 -5.77
C LEU A 235 2.13 -13.19 -4.42
N THR A 236 2.26 -12.35 -3.41
CA THR A 236 2.15 -12.75 -2.01
C THR A 236 0.80 -12.29 -1.45
N CYS A 237 0.20 -13.06 -0.54
CA CYS A 237 -1.09 -12.73 0.07
C CYS A 237 -1.21 -13.29 1.49
N TYR A 238 -2.08 -12.68 2.29
CA TYR A 238 -2.50 -13.21 3.60
C TYR A 238 -3.80 -12.54 4.05
N ARG A 239 -4.36 -13.03 5.15
CA ARG A 239 -5.39 -12.33 5.93
C ARG A 239 -4.90 -12.08 7.36
N PHE A 240 -5.20 -10.92 7.91
CA PHE A 240 -4.82 -10.55 9.28
C PHE A 240 -6.05 -10.22 10.14
N GLY A 241 -6.05 -10.76 11.36
CA GLY A 241 -7.10 -10.57 12.36
C GLY A 241 -8.45 -11.21 11.99
N LYS A 242 -9.46 -10.95 12.82
CA LYS A 242 -10.83 -11.46 12.64
C LYS A 242 -11.76 -10.32 12.19
N MET A 243 -12.84 -10.64 11.49
CA MET A 243 -13.86 -9.65 11.14
C MET A 243 -14.26 -8.79 12.34
N GLY A 244 -14.26 -7.47 12.17
CA GLY A 244 -14.55 -6.49 13.22
C GLY A 244 -13.40 -6.15 14.17
N ALA A 245 -12.26 -6.85 14.11
CA ALA A 245 -11.08 -6.50 14.90
C ALA A 245 -10.33 -5.29 14.30
N PRO A 246 -9.77 -4.40 15.12
CA PRO A 246 -8.95 -3.28 14.62
C PRO A 246 -7.79 -3.76 13.76
N GLY A 247 -7.57 -3.10 12.61
CA GLY A 247 -6.49 -3.42 11.67
C GLY A 247 -6.70 -4.70 10.85
N SER A 248 -7.85 -5.38 10.97
CA SER A 248 -8.14 -6.55 10.13
C SER A 248 -8.20 -6.19 8.65
N CYS A 249 -7.63 -7.05 7.82
CA CYS A 249 -7.54 -6.83 6.38
C CYS A 249 -7.33 -8.15 5.61
N SER A 250 -7.64 -8.11 4.32
CA SER A 250 -7.06 -9.01 3.34
C SER A 250 -5.94 -8.28 2.62
N TYR A 251 -4.88 -9.01 2.32
CA TYR A 251 -3.68 -8.44 1.72
C TYR A 251 -3.29 -9.25 0.49
N LEU A 252 -2.94 -8.55 -0.58
CA LEU A 252 -2.11 -9.12 -1.62
C LEU A 252 -1.09 -8.09 -2.13
N ALA A 253 -0.01 -8.57 -2.70
CA ALA A 253 0.89 -7.78 -3.53
C ALA A 253 1.37 -8.63 -4.70
N PRO A 254 1.16 -8.20 -5.96
CA PRO A 254 1.90 -8.74 -7.08
C PRO A 254 3.38 -8.52 -6.84
N ILE A 255 4.19 -9.55 -7.09
CA ILE A 255 5.63 -9.51 -6.80
C ILE A 255 6.45 -9.79 -8.04
N ARG A 256 7.57 -9.06 -8.13
CA ARG A 256 8.64 -9.36 -9.08
C ARG A 256 9.96 -9.38 -8.33
N ARG A 257 10.73 -10.44 -8.57
CA ARG A 257 12.04 -10.62 -7.97
C ARG A 257 13.07 -9.80 -8.76
N MET A 258 13.69 -8.82 -8.11
CA MET A 258 14.70 -7.96 -8.73
C MET A 258 15.61 -7.32 -7.67
N ALA A 259 16.83 -6.98 -8.08
CA ALA A 259 17.74 -6.13 -7.32
C ALA A 259 17.48 -4.64 -7.60
N ILE A 260 17.87 -3.77 -6.68
CA ILE A 260 17.83 -2.31 -6.85
C ILE A 260 19.29 -1.83 -6.88
N GLY A 261 19.75 -1.43 -8.05
CA GLY A 261 21.12 -0.97 -8.27
C GLY A 261 21.29 0.54 -8.09
N PRO A 262 22.49 1.07 -8.37
CA PRO A 262 22.73 2.50 -8.39
C PRO A 262 21.85 3.21 -9.43
N ASP A 263 21.35 4.40 -9.07
CA ASP A 263 20.47 5.23 -9.92
C ASP A 263 19.26 4.47 -10.51
N PHE A 264 18.71 3.52 -9.74
CA PHE A 264 17.60 2.70 -10.17
C PHE A 264 16.35 3.54 -10.45
N ASP A 265 15.75 3.31 -11.61
CA ASP A 265 14.60 4.03 -12.14
C ASP A 265 13.65 2.98 -12.74
N PHE A 266 12.46 2.84 -12.16
CA PHE A 266 11.52 1.79 -12.53
C PHE A 266 10.08 2.27 -12.52
N GLU A 267 9.43 2.11 -13.67
CA GLU A 267 8.00 2.39 -13.87
C GLU A 267 7.21 1.10 -14.08
N TYR A 268 5.98 1.08 -13.58
CA TYR A 268 5.03 0.00 -13.86
C TYR A 268 3.59 0.51 -13.81
N ASP A 269 2.74 -0.10 -14.63
CA ASP A 269 1.31 0.19 -14.65
C ASP A 269 0.53 -0.86 -13.84
N VAL A 270 -0.51 -0.39 -13.16
CA VAL A 270 -1.51 -1.18 -12.46
C VAL A 270 -2.89 -0.77 -12.93
N PHE A 271 -3.74 -1.74 -13.21
CA PHE A 271 -5.14 -1.50 -13.53
C PHE A 271 -6.00 -1.96 -12.36
N LEU A 272 -6.94 -1.13 -11.93
CA LEU A 272 -7.80 -1.40 -10.77
C LEU A 272 -9.28 -1.24 -11.16
N THR A 273 -10.13 -2.18 -10.73
CA THR A 273 -11.56 -2.19 -11.06
C THR A 273 -12.40 -2.86 -9.97
N LEU A 274 -13.72 -2.63 -10.03
CA LEU A 274 -14.73 -3.24 -9.17
C LEU A 274 -15.74 -4.05 -9.99
N GLY A 275 -16.14 -5.23 -9.51
CA GLY A 275 -17.07 -6.09 -10.25
C GLY A 275 -17.14 -7.52 -9.72
N THR A 276 -17.71 -8.41 -10.53
CA THR A 276 -17.50 -9.87 -10.38
C THR A 276 -16.15 -10.28 -10.98
N PRO A 277 -15.62 -11.47 -10.65
CA PRO A 277 -14.38 -11.96 -11.26
C PRO A 277 -14.42 -11.98 -12.80
N GLU A 278 -15.56 -12.33 -13.40
CA GLU A 278 -15.75 -12.38 -14.85
C GLU A 278 -15.70 -10.99 -15.48
N GLU A 279 -16.36 -10.00 -14.86
CA GLU A 279 -16.31 -8.58 -15.29
C GLU A 279 -14.88 -8.03 -15.20
N MET A 280 -14.16 -8.34 -14.12
CA MET A 280 -12.78 -7.91 -13.91
C MET A 280 -11.84 -8.52 -14.94
N ARG A 281 -11.88 -9.86 -15.10
CA ARG A 281 -11.05 -10.60 -16.05
C ARG A 281 -11.21 -10.07 -17.47
N GLU A 282 -12.44 -9.80 -17.89
CA GLU A 282 -12.71 -9.25 -19.22
C GLU A 282 -12.16 -7.82 -19.40
N ARG A 283 -12.26 -6.96 -18.38
CA ARG A 283 -11.60 -5.63 -18.42
C ARG A 283 -10.08 -5.76 -18.50
N PHE A 284 -9.49 -6.65 -17.71
CA PHE A 284 -8.03 -6.84 -17.69
C PHE A 284 -7.49 -7.46 -18.98
N ARG A 285 -8.21 -8.41 -19.58
CA ARG A 285 -7.86 -8.98 -20.89
C ARG A 285 -7.67 -7.90 -21.96
N ARG A 286 -8.54 -6.88 -21.95
CA ARG A 286 -8.52 -5.79 -22.93
C ARG A 286 -7.30 -4.87 -22.79
N VAL A 287 -6.76 -4.70 -21.57
CA VAL A 287 -5.57 -3.86 -21.35
C VAL A 287 -4.25 -4.63 -21.42
N ILE A 288 -4.24 -5.93 -21.09
CA ILE A 288 -3.05 -6.78 -21.27
C ILE A 288 -2.81 -7.13 -22.73
N GLY A 289 -3.87 -7.38 -23.51
CA GLY A 289 -3.76 -7.73 -24.94
C GLY A 289 -3.44 -6.56 -25.88
N GLN A 290 -3.24 -5.34 -25.36
CA GLN A 290 -2.87 -4.15 -26.14
C GLN A 290 -1.39 -3.75 -25.95
N GLY A 291 -0.61 -4.54 -25.21
CA GLY A 291 0.83 -4.36 -25.00
C GLY A 291 1.70 -5.09 -26.01
#